data_AF-A0A660VC79-F1
#
_entry.id   AF-A0A660VC79-F1
#
_cell.length_a   1.000
_cell.length_b   1.000
_cell.length_c   1.000
_cell.angle_alpha   90.00
_cell.angle_beta   90.00
_cell.angle_gamma   90.00
#
_symmetry.space_group_name_H-M   'P 1'
#
loop_
_entity.id
_entity.type
_entity.pdbx_description
1 polymer ?
#
loop_
_entity_poly.entity_id
_entity_poly.type
_entity_poly.pdbx_seq_one_letter_code
_entity_poly.pdbx_strand_id
1 'polypeptide(L)'
;MAKQPRIRCAVCGSALEIVGSRALCQNSGCSGGGVFTQCEFCGDYSFSLRLGYCVNPNCRLYEKKRTACPVCNSKKVVTYNGRPVCMNPSCASNLKRLDRCFFCGKKTFLKAPSAMFCVNPSCSHLLERVSECPHCRQLSFVESAECCENADCSFYKVKMALCDSCGQMSKIADKKHPQYGRCVNPDCEGSPVPADQSDEQAKTSSEGEACSDTVEIPLEILRSASVQEEVTQAGDTSEVGERQQDHSNTQTPVLRIEVVGDALAWLKDELRKRGLSSVIRIKVEFAETDKTTDERGKTR
;
A
#
# COMPACT_ATOMS: atom_id res chain seq x y z
N MET A 1 3.95 45.85 11.69
CA MET A 1 4.01 44.40 11.98
C MET A 1 2.80 43.73 11.34
N ALA A 2 3.00 42.89 10.33
CA ALA A 2 1.89 42.17 9.68
C ALA A 2 1.32 41.14 10.67
N LYS A 3 0.02 41.19 10.94
CA LYS A 3 -0.70 40.17 11.72
C LYS A 3 -0.47 38.83 11.03
N GLN A 4 0.21 37.88 11.68
CA GLN A 4 0.27 36.51 11.17
C GLN A 4 -1.17 35.99 10.98
N PRO A 5 -1.46 35.30 9.86
CA PRO A 5 -2.78 34.75 9.62
C PRO A 5 -3.13 33.79 10.77
N ARG A 6 -4.23 34.08 11.47
CA ARG A 6 -4.73 33.20 12.53
C ARG A 6 -5.26 31.91 11.90
N ILE A 7 -4.51 30.82 12.04
CA ILE A 7 -4.96 29.50 11.59
C ILE A 7 -6.16 29.07 12.47
N ARG A 8 -7.19 28.53 11.83
CA ARG A 8 -8.40 28.05 12.51
C ARG A 8 -8.49 26.53 12.45
N CYS A 9 -9.05 25.95 13.51
CA CYS A 9 -9.34 24.52 13.58
C CYS A 9 -10.41 24.17 12.55
N ALA A 10 -10.14 23.19 11.69
CA ALA A 10 -11.09 22.75 10.66
C ALA A 10 -12.38 22.13 11.22
N VAL A 11 -12.40 21.73 12.50
CA VAL A 11 -13.56 21.08 13.14
C VAL A 11 -14.47 22.07 13.84
N CYS A 12 -13.91 22.94 14.70
CA CYS A 12 -14.70 23.84 15.54
C CYS A 12 -14.49 25.33 15.24
N GLY A 13 -13.67 25.68 14.24
CA GLY A 13 -13.40 27.06 13.84
C GLY A 13 -12.59 27.90 14.84
N SER A 14 -12.30 27.37 16.03
CA SER A 14 -11.50 28.03 17.07
C SER A 14 -10.05 28.25 16.62
N ALA A 15 -9.37 29.22 17.20
CA ALA A 15 -7.98 29.50 16.85
C ALA A 15 -7.06 28.32 17.20
N LEU A 16 -6.05 28.12 16.35
CA LEU A 16 -4.96 27.18 16.60
C LEU A 16 -3.71 27.97 17.01
N GLU A 17 -3.07 27.52 18.08
CA GLU A 17 -1.75 27.98 18.51
C GLU A 17 -0.69 26.98 18.05
N ILE A 18 0.31 27.44 17.31
CA ILE A 18 1.37 26.57 16.77
C ILE A 18 2.53 26.54 17.77
N VAL A 19 2.87 25.34 18.24
CA VAL A 19 4.00 25.07 19.13
C VAL A 19 4.88 24.01 18.47
N GLY A 20 5.98 24.43 17.85
CA GLY A 20 6.83 23.55 17.04
C GLY A 20 6.08 22.97 15.84
N SER A 21 6.04 21.64 15.72
CA SER A 21 5.31 20.92 14.66
C SER A 21 3.85 20.60 15.01
N ARG A 22 3.37 21.07 16.17
CA ARG A 22 2.02 20.82 16.67
C ARG A 22 1.19 22.11 16.65
N ALA A 23 -0.10 21.96 16.43
CA ALA A 23 -1.09 23.01 16.55
C ALA A 23 -2.13 22.63 17.61
N LEU A 24 -2.27 23.45 18.64
CA LEU A 24 -3.16 23.26 19.77
C LEU A 24 -4.44 24.07 19.55
N CYS A 25 -5.59 23.42 19.68
CA CYS A 25 -6.87 24.09 19.60
C CYS A 25 -7.20 24.78 20.92
N GLN A 26 -7.59 26.05 20.85
CA GLN A 26 -8.02 26.79 22.03
C GLN A 26 -9.36 26.29 22.60
N ASN A 27 -10.14 25.51 21.82
CA ASN A 27 -11.30 24.82 22.34
C ASN A 27 -10.89 23.46 22.92
N SER A 28 -10.85 23.37 24.25
CA SER A 28 -10.51 22.14 24.99
C SER A 28 -11.49 20.98 24.73
N GLY A 29 -12.74 21.28 24.37
CA GLY A 29 -13.78 20.31 24.02
C GLY A 29 -13.82 19.94 22.53
N CYS A 30 -12.78 20.27 21.75
CA CYS A 30 -12.77 20.01 20.32
C CYS A 30 -12.89 18.50 20.01
N SER A 31 -13.97 18.11 19.33
CA SER A 31 -14.22 16.72 18.90
C SER A 31 -13.16 16.18 17.95
N GLY A 32 -12.39 17.06 17.29
CA GLY A 32 -11.22 16.71 16.48
C GLY A 32 -10.00 16.24 17.27
N GLY A 33 -10.06 16.25 18.61
CA GLY A 33 -9.00 15.76 19.49
C GLY A 33 -8.04 16.82 20.02
N GLY A 34 -8.25 18.10 19.70
CA GLY A 34 -7.56 19.25 20.30
C GLY A 34 -6.10 19.47 19.90
N VAL A 35 -5.39 18.45 19.43
CA VAL A 35 -3.97 18.52 19.02
C VAL A 35 -3.78 18.02 17.61
N PHE A 36 -3.26 18.88 16.75
CA PHE A 36 -3.04 18.62 15.33
C PHE A 36 -1.57 18.74 14.96
N THR A 37 -1.18 18.14 13.85
CA THR A 37 0.07 18.43 13.13
C THR A 37 -0.24 18.68 11.67
N GLN A 38 0.76 19.13 10.91
CA GLN A 38 0.61 19.38 9.50
C GLN A 38 0.29 18.06 8.76
N CYS A 39 -0.81 18.06 8.03
CA CYS A 39 -1.20 16.94 7.19
C CYS A 39 -0.36 16.97 5.90
N GLU A 40 0.48 15.97 5.69
CA GLU A 40 1.35 15.89 4.51
C GLU A 40 0.63 15.70 3.16
N PHE A 41 -0.71 15.66 3.16
CA PHE A 41 -1.54 15.54 1.95
C PHE A 41 -2.19 16.87 1.56
N CYS A 42 -2.77 17.59 2.52
CA CYS A 42 -3.41 18.89 2.26
C CYS A 42 -2.57 20.10 2.68
N GLY A 43 -1.50 19.89 3.45
CA GLY A 43 -0.61 20.96 3.92
C GLY A 43 -1.11 21.71 5.16
N ASP A 44 -2.34 21.48 5.62
CA ASP A 44 -2.90 22.20 6.78
C ASP A 44 -2.59 21.52 8.11
N TYR A 45 -2.63 22.28 9.20
CA TYR A 45 -2.62 21.76 10.58
C TYR A 45 -3.95 21.09 10.94
N SER A 46 -4.18 19.91 10.36
CA SER A 46 -5.45 19.19 10.42
C SER A 46 -5.29 17.69 10.64
N PHE A 47 -4.08 17.16 10.78
CA PHE A 47 -3.91 15.76 11.16
C PHE A 47 -4.02 15.61 12.68
N SER A 48 -5.11 15.00 13.15
CA SER A 48 -5.35 14.77 14.58
C SER A 48 -4.41 13.67 15.09
N LEU A 49 -3.55 14.02 16.06
CA LEU A 49 -2.66 13.04 16.69
C LEU A 49 -3.43 12.03 17.55
N ARG A 50 -4.58 12.43 18.11
CA ARG A 50 -5.44 11.57 18.91
C ARG A 50 -6.23 10.59 18.05
N LEU A 51 -6.79 11.06 16.93
CA LEU A 51 -7.68 10.26 16.09
C LEU A 51 -6.94 9.48 14.99
N GLY A 52 -5.73 9.92 14.63
CA GLY A 52 -4.90 9.27 13.61
C GLY A 52 -5.37 9.53 12.17
N TYR A 53 -6.14 10.59 11.92
CA TYR A 53 -6.59 10.96 10.58
C TYR A 53 -6.67 12.48 10.38
N CYS A 54 -6.86 12.91 9.12
CA CYS A 54 -7.05 14.31 8.78
C CYS A 54 -8.49 14.75 9.05
N VAL A 55 -8.68 15.84 9.79
CA VAL A 55 -10.00 16.41 10.10
C VAL A 55 -10.40 17.57 9.18
N ASN A 56 -9.59 17.91 8.17
CA ASN A 56 -9.98 18.90 7.16
C ASN A 56 -10.86 18.23 6.09
N PRO A 57 -12.14 18.62 5.91
CA PRO A 57 -13.02 18.04 4.89
C PRO A 57 -12.54 18.27 3.45
N ASN A 58 -11.71 19.30 3.21
CA ASN A 58 -11.09 19.53 1.91
C ASN A 58 -9.88 18.62 1.64
N CYS A 59 -9.45 17.84 2.63
CA CYS A 59 -8.38 16.87 2.44
C CYS A 59 -8.93 15.63 1.72
N ARG A 60 -8.22 15.17 0.70
CA ARG A 60 -8.60 13.96 -0.04
C ARG A 60 -8.47 12.66 0.75
N LEU A 61 -7.75 12.73 1.87
CA LEU A 61 -7.67 11.68 2.89
C LEU A 61 -8.39 12.09 4.19
N TYR A 62 -9.44 12.91 4.10
CA TYR A 62 -10.33 13.22 5.21
C TYR A 62 -10.84 11.93 5.86
N GLU A 63 -10.78 11.86 7.19
CA GLU A 63 -11.21 10.72 8.02
C GLU A 63 -10.56 9.36 7.71
N LYS A 64 -9.62 9.29 6.76
CA LYS A 64 -8.86 8.07 6.50
C LYS A 64 -7.79 7.88 7.57
N LYS A 65 -7.99 6.87 8.41
CA LYS A 65 -7.02 6.44 9.43
C LYS A 65 -5.67 6.15 8.80
N ARG A 66 -4.62 6.67 9.45
CA ARG A 66 -3.23 6.49 9.05
C ARG A 66 -2.38 6.00 10.19
N THR A 67 -1.50 5.06 9.89
CA THR A 67 -0.51 4.52 10.84
C THR A 67 0.91 4.80 10.35
N ALA A 68 1.88 4.61 11.25
CA ALA A 68 3.28 4.68 10.90
C ALA A 68 3.68 3.46 10.05
N CYS A 69 4.46 3.72 9.00
CA CYS A 69 5.04 2.66 8.19
C CYS A 69 6.17 1.97 8.96
N PRO A 70 6.19 0.63 9.08
CA PRO A 70 7.29 -0.06 9.76
C PRO A 70 8.63 0.06 9.03
N VAL A 71 8.62 0.43 7.74
CA VAL A 71 9.83 0.52 6.92
C VAL A 71 10.42 1.93 6.89
N CYS A 72 9.58 2.97 6.72
CA CYS A 72 10.05 4.35 6.59
C CYS A 72 9.59 5.28 7.73
N ASN A 73 8.91 4.75 8.74
CA ASN A 73 8.32 5.48 9.88
C ASN A 73 7.34 6.61 9.53
N SER A 74 7.04 6.83 8.24
CA SER A 74 6.10 7.86 7.81
C SER A 74 4.67 7.51 8.22
N LYS A 75 3.90 8.47 8.74
CA LYS A 75 2.47 8.32 9.09
C LYS A 75 1.57 8.37 7.85
N LYS A 76 1.92 7.55 6.87
CA LYS A 76 1.32 7.49 5.53
C LYS A 76 0.81 6.11 5.17
N VAL A 77 0.71 5.17 6.12
CA VAL A 77 0.08 3.88 5.84
C VAL A 77 -1.42 4.02 5.96
N VAL A 78 -2.15 3.63 4.91
CA VAL A 78 -3.61 3.54 4.89
C VAL A 78 -4.04 2.09 4.73
N THR A 79 -5.24 1.74 5.20
CA THR A 79 -5.86 0.45 4.88
C THR A 79 -6.62 0.59 3.56
N TYR A 80 -6.18 -0.13 2.53
CA TYR A 80 -6.82 -0.21 1.23
C TYR A 80 -7.28 -1.64 0.98
N ASN A 81 -8.60 -1.86 0.79
CA ASN A 81 -9.21 -3.19 0.64
C ASN A 81 -8.71 -4.20 1.70
N GLY A 82 -8.69 -3.78 2.96
CA GLY A 82 -8.25 -4.61 4.10
C GLY A 82 -6.74 -4.77 4.24
N ARG A 83 -5.92 -4.19 3.35
CA ARG A 83 -4.45 -4.34 3.37
C ARG A 83 -3.74 -3.01 3.66
N PRO A 84 -2.67 -3.01 4.46
CA PRO A 84 -1.89 -1.81 4.70
C PRO A 84 -1.07 -1.44 3.45
N VAL A 85 -1.19 -0.19 3.00
CA VAL A 85 -0.42 0.37 1.89
C VAL A 85 0.27 1.65 2.35
N CYS A 86 1.59 1.70 2.21
CA CYS A 86 2.35 2.92 2.45
C CYS A 86 2.19 3.89 1.27
N MET A 87 1.71 5.10 1.55
CA MET A 87 1.52 6.14 0.53
C MET A 87 2.77 7.00 0.31
N ASN A 88 3.89 6.68 0.97
CA ASN A 88 5.14 7.40 0.76
C ASN A 88 5.84 6.87 -0.51
N PRO A 89 5.95 7.64 -1.60
CA PRO A 89 6.63 7.18 -2.81
C PRO A 89 8.13 6.93 -2.58
N SER A 90 8.74 7.58 -1.59
CA SER A 90 10.15 7.37 -1.22
C SER A 90 10.36 6.16 -0.30
N CYS A 91 9.31 5.42 0.06
CA CYS A 91 9.46 4.23 0.90
C CYS A 91 10.13 3.10 0.12
N ALA A 92 11.17 2.49 0.69
CA ALA A 92 11.89 1.37 0.09
C ALA A 92 10.96 0.18 -0.29
N SER A 93 9.88 -0.05 0.48
CA SER A 93 8.88 -1.08 0.17
C SER A 93 8.14 -0.85 -1.15
N ASN A 94 8.09 0.40 -1.62
CA ASN A 94 7.34 0.81 -2.80
C ASN A 94 8.24 0.98 -4.03
N LEU A 95 9.53 1.31 -3.86
CA LEU A 95 10.42 1.73 -4.96
C LEU A 95 10.40 0.81 -6.19
N LYS A 96 10.38 -0.51 -5.98
CA LYS A 96 10.36 -1.51 -7.07
C LYS A 96 9.00 -1.61 -7.80
N ARG A 97 7.94 -1.09 -7.21
CA ARG A 97 6.56 -1.18 -7.69
C ARG A 97 5.99 0.17 -8.15
N LEU A 98 6.81 1.22 -8.10
CA LEU A 98 6.40 2.55 -8.52
C LEU A 98 6.69 2.79 -9.99
N ASP A 99 5.66 3.19 -10.71
CA ASP A 99 5.72 3.58 -12.10
C ASP A 99 5.26 5.05 -12.29
N ARG A 100 5.41 5.59 -13.49
CA ARG A 100 4.85 6.88 -13.87
C ARG A 100 3.33 6.80 -13.91
N CYS A 101 2.68 7.66 -13.14
CA CYS A 101 1.24 7.81 -13.17
C CYS A 101 0.82 8.54 -14.45
N PHE A 102 -0.06 7.93 -15.24
CA PHE A 102 -0.63 8.52 -16.44
C PHE A 102 -1.18 9.94 -16.21
N PHE A 103 -1.94 10.12 -15.13
CA PHE A 103 -2.67 11.37 -14.85
C PHE A 103 -1.83 12.53 -14.36
N CYS A 104 -0.74 12.27 -13.62
CA CYS A 104 0.08 13.33 -13.04
C CYS A 104 1.53 13.35 -13.54
N GLY A 105 1.92 12.39 -14.39
CA GLY A 105 3.26 12.23 -14.95
C GLY A 105 4.36 11.81 -13.96
N LYS A 106 4.11 11.88 -12.64
CA LYS A 106 5.11 11.58 -11.61
C LYS A 106 5.24 10.08 -11.36
N LYS A 107 6.45 9.62 -11.00
CA LYS A 107 6.74 8.23 -10.59
C LYS A 107 6.15 7.91 -9.21
N THR A 108 4.84 7.75 -9.19
CA THR A 108 3.99 7.66 -7.98
C THR A 108 2.80 6.72 -8.18
N PHE A 109 2.75 5.99 -9.29
CA PHE A 109 1.73 4.96 -9.51
C PHE A 109 2.21 3.66 -8.89
N LEU A 110 1.49 3.15 -7.90
CA LEU A 110 1.79 1.84 -7.34
C LEU A 110 1.19 0.79 -8.29
N LYS A 111 2.05 -0.01 -8.94
CA LYS A 111 1.68 -1.14 -9.80
C LYS A 111 1.91 -2.43 -9.03
N ALA A 112 0.91 -2.83 -8.24
CA ALA A 112 0.91 -4.07 -7.48
C ALA A 112 -0.46 -4.76 -7.62
N PRO A 113 -0.54 -6.10 -7.57
CA PRO A 113 -1.83 -6.81 -7.71
C PRO A 113 -2.91 -6.33 -6.74
N SER A 114 -2.52 -5.94 -5.53
CA SER A 114 -3.41 -5.42 -4.50
C SER A 114 -3.60 -3.90 -4.50
N ALA A 115 -2.83 -3.16 -5.31
CA ALA A 115 -2.85 -1.71 -5.34
C ALA A 115 -2.41 -1.23 -6.73
N MET A 116 -3.38 -0.74 -7.51
CA MET A 116 -3.21 -0.21 -8.86
C MET A 116 -3.71 1.23 -8.88
N PHE A 117 -3.01 2.14 -8.19
CA PHE A 117 -3.46 3.53 -8.01
C PHE A 117 -2.29 4.48 -7.77
N CYS A 118 -2.54 5.78 -7.94
CA CYS A 118 -1.56 6.82 -7.64
C CYS A 118 -1.50 7.14 -6.15
N VAL A 119 -0.29 7.28 -5.60
CA VAL A 119 -0.05 7.69 -4.20
C VAL A 119 0.28 9.18 -4.03
N ASN A 120 0.39 9.93 -5.13
CA ASN A 120 0.68 11.36 -5.09
C ASN A 120 -0.54 12.16 -4.57
N PRO A 121 -0.41 12.92 -3.47
CA PRO A 121 -1.51 13.71 -2.90
C PRO A 121 -2.19 14.65 -3.90
N SER A 122 -1.44 15.19 -4.86
CA SER A 122 -1.93 16.15 -5.85
C SER A 122 -2.55 15.51 -7.11
N CYS A 123 -2.49 14.18 -7.27
CA CYS A 123 -2.99 13.51 -8.48
C CYS A 123 -4.51 13.39 -8.46
N SER A 124 -5.26 13.83 -9.48
CA SER A 124 -6.73 13.76 -9.53
C SER A 124 -7.34 12.38 -9.19
N HIS A 125 -6.59 11.29 -9.39
CA HIS A 125 -7.00 9.90 -9.11
C HIS A 125 -6.21 9.24 -7.94
N LEU A 126 -5.91 9.99 -6.87
CA LEU A 126 -5.30 9.47 -5.64
C LEU A 126 -6.18 8.38 -5.02
N LEU A 127 -5.58 7.23 -4.70
CA LEU A 127 -6.26 6.06 -4.13
C LEU A 127 -7.43 5.52 -4.97
N GLU A 128 -7.54 5.96 -6.21
CA GLU A 128 -8.54 5.47 -7.14
C GLU A 128 -7.91 4.41 -8.02
N ARG A 129 -8.60 3.27 -8.17
CA ARG A 129 -8.09 2.14 -8.91
C ARG A 129 -8.12 2.42 -10.40
N VAL A 130 -6.98 2.19 -11.03
CA VAL A 130 -6.75 2.42 -12.46
C VAL A 130 -6.18 1.15 -13.07
N SER A 131 -6.76 0.71 -14.18
CA SER A 131 -6.28 -0.42 -14.96
C SER A 131 -5.78 0.05 -16.33
N GLU A 132 -5.15 -0.88 -17.05
CA GLU A 132 -4.82 -0.67 -18.45
C GLU A 132 -6.13 -0.63 -19.25
N CYS A 133 -6.26 0.35 -20.15
CA CYS A 133 -7.39 0.41 -21.05
C CYS A 133 -7.33 -0.78 -22.02
N PRO A 134 -8.42 -1.54 -22.19
CA PRO A 134 -8.44 -2.70 -23.10
C PRO A 134 -8.18 -2.33 -24.56
N HIS A 135 -8.39 -1.06 -24.94
CA HIS A 135 -8.15 -0.59 -26.30
C HIS A 135 -6.76 0.02 -26.48
N CYS A 136 -6.43 1.12 -25.78
CA CYS A 136 -5.15 1.82 -25.97
C CYS A 136 -3.99 1.28 -25.12
N ARG A 137 -4.23 0.29 -24.25
CA ARG A 137 -3.24 -0.37 -23.37
C ARG A 137 -2.51 0.52 -22.37
N GLN A 138 -2.89 1.80 -22.27
CA GLN A 138 -2.35 2.72 -21.28
C GLN A 138 -3.08 2.59 -19.95
N LEU A 139 -2.37 2.84 -18.83
CA LEU A 139 -2.92 2.92 -17.45
C LEU A 139 -3.80 4.15 -17.26
N SER A 140 -4.92 4.18 -17.98
CA SER A 140 -5.81 5.33 -18.14
C SER A 140 -7.28 4.96 -17.91
N PHE A 141 -7.59 3.68 -17.67
CA PHE A 141 -8.94 3.24 -17.37
C PHE A 141 -9.22 3.40 -15.88
N VAL A 142 -10.16 4.26 -15.52
CA VAL A 142 -10.52 4.53 -14.12
C VAL A 142 -11.69 3.63 -13.74
N GLU A 143 -11.48 2.69 -12.82
CA GLU A 143 -12.48 1.65 -12.53
C GLU A 143 -13.79 2.22 -11.97
N SER A 144 -13.73 3.26 -11.13
CA SER A 144 -14.93 3.87 -10.55
C SER A 144 -15.76 4.64 -11.60
N ALA A 145 -15.07 5.24 -12.57
CA ALA A 145 -15.70 5.94 -13.69
C ALA A 145 -16.03 4.99 -14.85
N GLU A 146 -15.54 3.74 -14.82
CA GLU A 146 -15.78 2.69 -15.81
C GLU A 146 -15.44 3.14 -17.25
N CYS A 147 -14.45 4.02 -17.41
CA CYS A 147 -14.07 4.54 -18.72
C CYS A 147 -12.57 4.84 -18.82
N CYS A 148 -12.10 4.94 -20.05
CA CYS A 148 -10.76 5.43 -20.38
C CYS A 148 -10.73 6.96 -20.29
N GLU A 149 -9.75 7.50 -19.57
CA GLU A 149 -9.52 8.94 -19.43
C GLU A 149 -8.35 9.46 -20.30
N ASN A 150 -7.83 8.62 -21.21
CA ASN A 150 -6.89 9.08 -22.22
C ASN A 150 -7.65 9.76 -23.38
N ALA A 151 -7.44 11.07 -23.55
CA ALA A 151 -8.05 11.86 -24.62
C ALA A 151 -7.67 11.40 -26.04
N ASP A 152 -6.52 10.75 -26.21
CA ASP A 152 -6.07 10.20 -27.49
C ASP A 152 -6.68 8.82 -27.80
N CYS A 153 -7.46 8.25 -26.87
CA CYS A 153 -8.13 6.97 -27.06
C CYS A 153 -9.45 7.17 -27.80
N SER A 154 -9.73 6.35 -28.82
CA SER A 154 -11.02 6.31 -29.53
C SER A 154 -12.23 6.05 -28.63
N PHE A 155 -12.00 5.54 -27.42
CA PHE A 155 -13.01 5.28 -26.40
C PHE A 155 -12.86 6.18 -25.17
N TYR A 156 -12.29 7.37 -25.34
CA TYR A 156 -12.22 8.39 -24.29
C TYR A 156 -13.62 8.69 -23.73
N LYS A 157 -13.76 8.59 -22.41
CA LYS A 157 -15.03 8.81 -21.66
C LYS A 157 -16.21 7.95 -22.12
N VAL A 158 -15.97 6.87 -22.86
CA VAL A 158 -17.00 5.88 -23.19
C VAL A 158 -17.14 4.91 -22.03
N LYS A 159 -18.35 4.84 -21.46
CA LYS A 159 -18.69 3.92 -20.37
C LYS A 159 -18.60 2.47 -20.84
N MET A 160 -17.90 1.65 -20.06
CA MET A 160 -17.70 0.23 -20.31
C MET A 160 -18.19 -0.62 -19.14
N ALA A 161 -18.52 -1.87 -19.43
CA ALA A 161 -18.92 -2.90 -18.49
C ALA A 161 -18.04 -4.14 -18.70
N LEU A 162 -18.17 -5.09 -17.78
CA LEU A 162 -17.50 -6.38 -17.89
C LEU A 162 -17.99 -7.10 -19.16
N CYS A 163 -17.05 -7.56 -19.96
CA CYS A 163 -17.32 -8.43 -21.10
C CYS A 163 -17.33 -9.89 -20.61
N ASP A 164 -18.44 -10.59 -20.88
CA ASP A 164 -18.63 -11.98 -20.47
C ASP A 164 -17.64 -12.95 -21.14
N SER A 165 -17.12 -12.58 -22.32
CA SER A 165 -16.20 -13.42 -23.10
C SER A 165 -14.74 -13.31 -22.63
N CYS A 166 -14.22 -12.09 -22.46
CA CYS A 166 -12.81 -11.90 -22.10
C CYS A 166 -12.58 -11.54 -20.62
N GLY A 167 -13.65 -11.36 -19.83
CA GLY A 167 -13.57 -11.02 -18.41
C GLY A 167 -12.95 -9.65 -18.11
N GLN A 168 -12.87 -8.75 -19.10
CA GLN A 168 -12.31 -7.41 -18.94
C GLN A 168 -13.41 -6.34 -19.00
N MET A 169 -13.17 -5.17 -18.40
CA MET A 169 -14.05 -4.00 -18.51
C MET A 169 -13.93 -3.36 -19.90
N SER A 170 -14.49 -4.02 -20.91
CA SER A 170 -14.30 -3.70 -22.33
C SER A 170 -15.60 -3.68 -23.13
N LYS A 171 -16.75 -4.02 -22.56
CA LYS A 171 -18.04 -4.01 -23.26
C LYS A 171 -18.66 -2.63 -23.20
N ILE A 172 -18.99 -2.00 -24.32
CA ILE A 172 -19.58 -0.64 -24.32
C ILE A 172 -20.96 -0.67 -23.66
N ALA A 173 -21.12 0.12 -22.59
CA ALA A 173 -22.31 0.15 -21.76
C ALA A 173 -23.28 1.30 -22.10
N ASP A 174 -22.83 2.31 -22.86
CA ASP A 174 -23.68 3.42 -23.28
C ASP A 174 -24.59 3.02 -24.45
N LYS A 175 -25.91 2.98 -24.20
CA LYS A 175 -26.95 2.63 -25.18
C LYS A 175 -27.00 3.58 -26.37
N LYS A 176 -26.50 4.80 -26.24
CA LYS A 176 -26.47 5.79 -27.33
C LYS A 176 -25.23 5.64 -28.22
N HIS A 177 -24.23 4.86 -27.80
CA HIS A 177 -23.02 4.68 -28.57
C HIS A 177 -23.27 3.74 -29.76
N PRO A 178 -22.77 4.04 -30.98
CA PRO A 178 -23.00 3.20 -32.17
C PRO A 178 -22.54 1.74 -32.02
N GLN A 179 -21.59 1.51 -31.13
CA GLN A 179 -21.02 0.19 -30.83
C GLN A 179 -21.54 -0.39 -29.50
N TYR A 180 -22.68 0.09 -28.99
CA TYR A 180 -23.29 -0.42 -27.75
C TYR A 180 -23.32 -1.96 -27.70
N GLY A 181 -22.93 -2.51 -26.56
CA GLY A 181 -22.89 -3.95 -26.31
C GLY A 181 -21.69 -4.69 -26.92
N ARG A 182 -20.86 -4.03 -27.74
CA ARG A 182 -19.65 -4.65 -28.32
C ARG A 182 -18.46 -4.56 -27.37
N CYS A 183 -17.58 -5.55 -27.45
CA CYS A 183 -16.29 -5.56 -26.78
C CYS A 183 -15.27 -4.70 -27.56
N VAL A 184 -14.52 -3.86 -26.87
CA VAL A 184 -13.44 -3.03 -27.47
C VAL A 184 -12.06 -3.65 -27.34
N ASN A 185 -11.94 -4.78 -26.65
CA ASN A 185 -10.69 -5.53 -26.56
C ASN A 185 -10.46 -6.25 -27.90
N PRO A 186 -9.39 -5.91 -28.63
CA PRO A 186 -9.09 -6.56 -29.91
C PRO A 186 -8.77 -8.05 -29.75
N ASP A 187 -8.32 -8.48 -28.56
CA ASP A 187 -7.97 -9.88 -28.28
C ASP A 187 -9.18 -10.72 -27.84
N CYS A 188 -10.39 -10.14 -27.84
CA CYS A 188 -11.60 -10.85 -27.43
C CYS A 188 -12.19 -11.61 -28.61
N GLU A 189 -12.30 -12.94 -28.48
CA GLU A 189 -12.91 -13.82 -29.50
C GLU A 189 -14.37 -13.45 -29.85
N GLY A 190 -15.07 -12.80 -28.91
CA GLY A 190 -16.43 -12.29 -29.11
C GLY A 190 -16.52 -10.90 -29.76
N SER A 191 -15.39 -10.29 -30.13
CA SER A 191 -15.38 -9.03 -30.88
C SER A 191 -15.81 -9.31 -32.33
N PRO A 192 -16.92 -8.73 -32.82
CA PRO A 192 -17.28 -8.92 -34.21
C PRO A 192 -16.20 -8.29 -35.08
N VAL A 193 -15.53 -9.14 -35.88
CA VAL A 193 -14.66 -8.71 -36.98
C VAL A 193 -15.46 -7.71 -37.82
N PRO A 194 -14.94 -6.52 -38.14
CA PRO A 194 -15.58 -5.65 -39.11
C PRO A 194 -15.71 -6.44 -40.42
N ALA A 195 -16.93 -6.74 -40.83
CA ALA A 195 -17.17 -7.24 -42.17
C ALA A 195 -16.74 -6.16 -43.18
N ASP A 196 -15.93 -6.58 -44.14
CA ASP A 196 -15.49 -5.88 -45.36
C ASP A 196 -14.42 -4.78 -45.22
N GLN A 197 -13.16 -5.23 -45.27
CA GLN A 197 -12.19 -4.77 -46.27
C GLN A 197 -11.18 -5.91 -46.52
N SER A 198 -11.60 -6.90 -47.30
CA SER A 198 -10.73 -7.91 -47.90
C SER A 198 -10.01 -7.33 -49.12
N ASP A 199 -8.69 -7.24 -49.05
CA ASP A 199 -7.73 -7.89 -49.97
C ASP A 199 -6.41 -7.10 -50.07
N GLU A 200 -5.35 -7.65 -49.49
CA GLU A 200 -4.15 -8.13 -50.21
C GLU A 200 -2.90 -8.23 -49.31
N GLN A 201 -2.32 -9.45 -49.32
CA GLN A 201 -0.89 -9.78 -49.12
C GLN A 201 -0.28 -9.60 -47.72
N ALA A 202 0.59 -10.47 -47.20
CA ALA A 202 1.10 -11.79 -47.59
C ALA A 202 1.78 -12.42 -46.35
N LYS A 203 1.88 -13.75 -46.36
CA LYS A 203 2.63 -14.63 -45.45
C LYS A 203 3.97 -14.07 -44.96
N THR A 204 4.29 -14.32 -43.68
CA THR A 204 5.42 -15.20 -43.29
C THR A 204 5.32 -15.67 -41.84
N SER A 205 5.82 -16.89 -41.63
CA SER A 205 5.98 -17.69 -40.42
C SER A 205 7.00 -17.14 -39.41
N SER A 206 6.82 -17.41 -38.12
CA SER A 206 7.78 -18.19 -37.30
C SER A 206 7.34 -18.31 -35.84
N GLU A 207 7.36 -19.56 -35.37
CA GLU A 207 7.88 -20.06 -34.09
C GLU A 207 7.39 -19.47 -32.75
N GLY A 208 6.81 -20.36 -31.96
CA GLY A 208 6.45 -20.10 -30.56
C GLY A 208 7.67 -20.16 -29.65
N GLU A 209 7.70 -19.23 -28.70
CA GLU A 209 8.65 -19.23 -27.61
C GLU A 209 7.88 -19.02 -26.29
N ALA A 210 7.85 -20.08 -25.47
CA ALA A 210 7.26 -20.07 -24.16
C ALA A 210 8.20 -19.35 -23.18
N CYS A 211 7.83 -18.15 -22.75
CA CYS A 211 8.57 -17.39 -21.75
C CYS A 211 8.19 -17.87 -20.33
N SER A 212 9.06 -18.70 -19.75
CA SER A 212 9.04 -19.08 -18.33
C SER A 212 9.97 -18.16 -17.55
N ASP A 213 9.47 -17.03 -17.06
CA ASP A 213 10.24 -16.12 -16.21
C ASP A 213 10.33 -16.64 -14.77
N THR A 214 11.43 -17.33 -14.47
CA THR A 214 11.90 -17.57 -13.10
C THR A 214 12.98 -16.54 -12.78
N VAL A 215 12.70 -15.61 -11.87
CA VAL A 215 13.66 -14.58 -11.44
C VAL A 215 14.45 -15.09 -10.23
N GLU A 216 15.75 -15.31 -10.41
CA GLU A 216 16.71 -15.54 -9.33
C GLU A 216 16.96 -14.24 -8.53
N ILE A 217 17.04 -14.35 -7.20
CA ILE A 217 17.41 -13.25 -6.31
C ILE A 217 18.84 -13.50 -5.79
N PRO A 218 19.83 -12.64 -6.10
CA PRO A 218 21.19 -12.76 -5.57
C PRO A 218 21.23 -12.55 -4.05
N LEU A 219 21.89 -13.48 -3.35
CA LEU A 219 21.99 -13.59 -1.87
C LEU A 219 22.95 -12.57 -1.22
N GLU A 220 23.42 -11.56 -1.93
CA GLU A 220 24.54 -10.72 -1.49
C GLU A 220 24.14 -9.53 -0.58
N ILE A 221 22.85 -9.30 -0.34
CA ILE A 221 22.38 -8.12 0.42
C ILE A 221 22.27 -8.37 1.95
N LEU A 222 22.49 -9.60 2.43
CA LEU A 222 22.35 -9.93 3.86
C LEU A 222 23.63 -9.76 4.72
N ARG A 223 24.73 -9.21 4.17
CA ARG A 223 26.00 -9.07 4.92
C ARG A 223 26.37 -7.65 5.37
N SER A 224 25.56 -6.63 5.11
CA SER A 224 25.96 -5.23 5.39
C SER A 224 25.23 -4.55 6.54
N ALA A 225 24.46 -5.27 7.35
CA ALA A 225 23.83 -4.72 8.55
C ALA A 225 24.44 -5.35 9.81
N SER A 226 25.74 -5.12 10.02
CA SER A 226 26.40 -5.40 11.28
C SER A 226 27.45 -4.32 11.49
N VAL A 227 27.41 -3.69 12.67
CA VAL A 227 28.32 -2.67 13.20
C VAL A 227 27.99 -1.22 12.85
N GLN A 228 27.06 -0.64 13.61
CA GLN A 228 27.20 0.69 14.20
C GLN A 228 26.34 0.74 15.47
N GLU A 229 26.97 0.47 16.62
CA GLU A 229 26.43 0.74 17.96
C GLU A 229 26.84 2.15 18.37
N GLU A 230 25.86 3.02 18.63
CA GLU A 230 26.04 4.21 19.48
C GLU A 230 25.61 3.84 20.90
N VAL A 231 26.58 3.82 21.80
CA VAL A 231 26.42 3.65 23.25
C VAL A 231 26.02 5.00 23.85
N THR A 232 24.90 5.05 24.57
CA THR A 232 24.61 6.14 25.52
C THR A 232 24.67 5.59 26.95
N GLN A 233 25.52 6.19 27.77
CA GLN A 233 25.72 5.87 29.19
C GLN A 233 24.55 6.29 30.08
N ALA A 234 24.25 5.47 31.09
CA ALA A 234 23.82 5.91 32.42
C ALA A 234 24.43 4.94 33.44
N GLY A 235 25.13 5.49 34.44
CA GLY A 235 25.93 4.74 35.41
C GLY A 235 25.12 4.08 36.54
N ASP A 236 25.70 3.05 37.14
CA ASP A 236 26.16 3.10 38.54
C ASP A 236 27.11 1.93 38.85
N THR A 237 27.99 2.19 39.81
CA THR A 237 29.15 1.42 40.29
C THR A 237 28.86 0.02 40.85
N SER A 238 29.74 -0.96 40.56
CA SER A 238 30.55 -1.68 41.57
C SER A 238 31.51 -2.69 40.94
N GLU A 239 32.69 -2.81 41.56
CA GLU A 239 33.90 -3.51 41.10
C GLU A 239 33.91 -5.04 41.37
N VAL A 240 34.93 -5.66 40.75
CA VAL A 240 35.68 -6.89 41.14
C VAL A 240 35.34 -8.19 40.38
N GLY A 241 36.36 -8.72 39.68
CA GLY A 241 36.62 -10.16 39.66
C GLY A 241 36.85 -10.79 38.28
N GLU A 242 38.10 -11.13 38.00
CA GLU A 242 38.64 -11.82 36.83
C GLU A 242 37.95 -13.14 36.43
N ARG A 243 37.87 -13.45 35.13
CA ARG A 243 38.63 -14.53 34.45
C ARG A 243 38.02 -14.90 33.09
N GLN A 244 38.91 -15.06 32.12
CA GLN A 244 38.67 -15.60 30.77
C GLN A 244 37.91 -16.94 30.81
N GLN A 245 36.94 -17.07 29.90
CA GLN A 245 36.65 -18.35 29.26
C GLN A 245 36.19 -18.10 27.82
N ASP A 246 37.01 -18.61 26.90
CA ASP A 246 36.66 -18.83 25.50
C ASP A 246 35.38 -19.68 25.40
N HIS A 247 34.38 -19.16 24.71
CA HIS A 247 33.51 -19.97 23.87
C HIS A 247 32.97 -19.10 22.74
N SER A 248 33.44 -19.40 21.54
CA SER A 248 32.90 -18.96 20.25
C SER A 248 31.45 -19.42 20.11
N ASN A 249 30.53 -18.70 20.74
CA ASN A 249 29.11 -18.89 20.55
C ASN A 249 28.70 -18.04 19.35
N THR A 250 28.87 -18.61 18.15
CA THR A 250 28.31 -18.06 16.91
C THR A 250 26.79 -18.06 17.06
N GLN A 251 26.26 -16.98 17.65
CA GLN A 251 24.82 -16.78 17.81
C GLN A 251 24.20 -16.78 16.42
N THR A 252 23.62 -17.91 16.05
CA THR A 252 22.77 -17.99 14.86
C THR A 252 21.56 -17.11 15.14
N PRO A 253 21.23 -16.14 14.28
CA PRO A 253 20.11 -15.24 14.53
C PRO A 253 18.81 -16.06 14.68
N VAL A 254 18.20 -15.98 15.86
CA VAL A 254 16.94 -16.67 16.15
C VAL A 254 15.80 -15.73 15.81
N LEU A 255 15.12 -16.00 14.70
CA LEU A 255 13.91 -15.30 14.30
C LEU A 255 12.71 -15.89 15.09
N ARG A 256 12.08 -15.09 15.95
CA ARG A 256 10.86 -15.49 16.68
C ARG A 256 9.65 -15.14 15.82
N ILE A 257 8.86 -16.14 15.44
CA ILE A 257 7.62 -15.97 14.69
C ILE A 257 6.48 -16.56 15.53
N GLU A 258 5.52 -15.72 15.87
CA GLU A 258 4.28 -16.14 16.51
C GLU A 258 3.31 -16.62 15.43
N VAL A 259 2.96 -17.90 15.46
CA VAL A 259 2.11 -18.52 14.42
C VAL A 259 0.80 -18.96 15.08
N VAL A 260 -0.31 -18.40 14.61
CA VAL A 260 -1.65 -18.71 15.11
C VAL A 260 -2.28 -19.79 14.21
N GLY A 261 -2.60 -20.94 14.79
CA GLY A 261 -3.34 -22.03 14.12
C GLY A 261 -2.53 -22.82 13.07
N ASP A 262 -3.21 -23.31 12.04
CA ASP A 262 -2.67 -24.25 11.03
C ASP A 262 -1.62 -23.65 10.08
N ALA A 263 -1.32 -22.35 10.22
CA ALA A 263 -0.32 -21.64 9.40
C ALA A 263 1.12 -22.19 9.57
N LEU A 264 1.38 -22.98 10.62
CA LEU A 264 2.70 -23.58 10.86
C LEU A 264 3.04 -24.67 9.83
N ALA A 265 2.04 -25.45 9.40
CA ALA A 265 2.25 -26.50 8.40
C ALA A 265 2.61 -25.91 7.03
N TRP A 266 1.90 -24.83 6.65
CA TRP A 266 2.19 -24.07 5.44
C TRP A 266 3.59 -23.45 5.47
N LEU A 267 3.97 -22.82 6.60
CA LEU A 267 5.27 -22.16 6.73
C LEU A 267 6.44 -23.16 6.62
N LYS A 268 6.29 -24.35 7.22
CA LYS A 268 7.31 -25.41 7.12
C LYS A 268 7.47 -25.93 5.69
N ASP A 269 6.37 -26.07 4.95
CA ASP A 269 6.40 -26.52 3.55
C ASP A 269 7.07 -25.48 2.64
N GLU A 270 6.75 -24.20 2.84
CA GLU A 270 7.34 -23.08 2.09
C GLU A 270 8.86 -22.95 2.34
N LEU A 271 9.31 -23.14 3.59
CA LEU A 271 10.73 -23.14 3.92
C LEU A 271 11.48 -24.34 3.35
N ARG A 272 10.83 -25.50 3.27
CA ARG A 272 11.39 -26.69 2.64
C ARG A 272 11.55 -26.51 1.12
N LYS A 273 10.53 -25.97 0.44
CA LYS A 273 10.57 -25.64 -0.99
C LYS A 273 11.72 -24.71 -1.36
N ARG A 274 12.09 -23.82 -0.43
CA ARG A 274 13.18 -22.85 -0.62
C ARG A 274 14.55 -23.32 -0.11
N GLY A 275 14.66 -24.55 0.38
CA GLY A 275 15.92 -25.10 0.90
C GLY A 275 16.41 -24.46 2.22
N LEU A 276 15.58 -23.66 2.90
CA LEU A 276 15.96 -22.89 4.09
C LEU A 276 15.73 -23.65 5.40
N SER A 277 15.21 -24.89 5.32
CA SER A 277 14.86 -25.71 6.49
C SER A 277 16.03 -26.07 7.41
N SER A 278 17.27 -26.01 6.92
CA SER A 278 18.50 -26.29 7.68
C SER A 278 19.14 -25.03 8.30
N VAL A 279 18.73 -23.83 7.87
CA VAL A 279 19.33 -22.55 8.28
C VAL A 279 18.52 -21.89 9.41
N ILE A 280 17.21 -22.17 9.48
CA ILE A 280 16.29 -21.51 10.40
C ILE A 280 15.71 -22.54 11.37
N ARG A 281 16.09 -22.47 12.65
CA ARG A 281 15.42 -23.20 13.73
C ARG A 281 14.22 -22.38 14.22
N ILE A 282 13.02 -22.90 13.99
CA ILE A 282 11.78 -22.30 14.50
C ILE A 282 11.48 -22.90 15.86
N LYS A 283 11.56 -22.09 16.92
CA LYS A 283 11.05 -22.45 18.26
C LYS A 283 9.63 -21.90 18.39
N VAL A 284 8.65 -22.79 18.56
CA VAL A 284 7.24 -22.41 18.77
C VAL A 284 6.94 -22.54 20.26
N GLU A 285 6.58 -21.44 20.90
CA GLU A 285 6.06 -21.42 22.27
C GLU A 285 4.57 -21.14 22.19
N PHE A 286 3.75 -22.05 22.73
CA PHE A 286 2.32 -21.87 22.79
C PHE A 286 2.00 -21.07 24.06
N ALA A 287 1.36 -19.91 23.91
CA ALA A 287 0.85 -19.18 25.05
C ALA A 287 -0.27 -20.00 25.70
N GLU A 288 -0.03 -20.49 26.92
CA GLU A 288 -1.11 -21.05 27.74
C GLU A 288 -2.11 -19.93 28.01
N THR A 289 -3.36 -20.17 27.60
CA THR A 289 -4.46 -19.24 27.87
C THR A 289 -4.82 -19.40 29.33
N ASP A 290 -4.58 -18.37 30.14
CA ASP A 290 -5.07 -18.27 31.52
C ASP A 290 -6.59 -18.41 31.52
N LYS A 291 -7.06 -19.63 31.76
CA LYS A 291 -8.45 -19.90 32.10
C LYS A 291 -8.63 -19.44 33.54
N THR A 292 -9.02 -18.18 33.68
CA THR A 292 -9.78 -17.73 34.85
C THR A 292 -11.07 -18.53 34.90
N THR A 293 -11.05 -19.64 35.66
CA THR A 293 -12.25 -20.28 36.19
C THR A 293 -12.88 -19.33 37.20
N ASP A 294 -13.86 -18.57 36.74
CA ASP A 294 -14.94 -18.10 37.58
C ASP A 294 -16.10 -19.11 37.48
N GLU A 295 -16.90 -19.17 38.56
CA GLU A 295 -18.10 -20.01 38.78
C GLU A 295 -17.96 -21.35 39.54
N ARG A 296 -18.18 -21.26 40.86
CA ARG A 296 -19.23 -21.96 41.63
C ARG A 296 -19.47 -21.11 42.89
N GLY A 297 -20.65 -20.63 43.26
CA GLY A 297 -22.00 -21.10 43.02
C GLY A 297 -22.67 -21.48 44.35
N LYS A 298 -23.49 -20.57 44.88
CA LYS A 298 -24.68 -20.74 45.79
C LYS A 298 -24.59 -21.52 47.12
N THR A 299 -25.47 -21.04 48.03
CA THR A 299 -26.01 -21.62 49.29
C THR A 299 -25.02 -21.69 50.45
N ARG A 300 -25.26 -21.06 51.61
CA ARG A 300 -26.48 -20.93 52.43
C ARG A 300 -26.37 -19.68 53.31
#